data_AF-A0A507SQ64-F1
#
_entry.id   AF-A0A507SQ64-F1
#
_cell.length_a   1.000
_cell.length_b   1.000
_cell.length_c   1.000
_cell.angle_alpha   90.00
_cell.angle_beta   90.00
_cell.angle_gamma   90.00
#
_symmetry.space_group_name_H-M   'P 1'
#
loop_
_entity.id
_entity.type
_entity.pdbx_description
1 polymer ?
#
loop_
_entity_poly.entity_id
_entity_poly.type
_entity_poly.pdbx_seq_one_letter_code
_entity_poly.pdbx_strand_id
1 'polypeptide(L)'
;MDSNNKLTNLNKQGAQEVSEFLALPQVFKWANKQTDFIIFGGDTNIKNENYFLARKFVNKDTNIESVLDLSVNLANKRTYKEQFITSLGTRGNYTNQYDKMFFINNDKQTFTPQIIKNGLKDFKIDIYKAFSYFITKQQLKNAKGWLPKYNSQKDNQVVRSLISDHAPVFTDINLNTNIDATKVDASLKSTIFKIAKDAKTIRVAHWNILNYGKKNDKDEAKALSLASIIYKSAFDIVGLTEINNGRGEKVQLIVDELNKLIKESRFKVIVQLQKDTKIREEYLNSGRFGKGQQEQVAIIYDSKNFDLINSASFTYPIKYWA
;
A
#
# COMPACT_ATOMS: atom_id res chain seq x y z
N MET A 1 -22.31 -15.52 -12.25
CA MET A 1 -21.28 -14.52 -12.61
C MET A 1 -19.85 -15.08 -12.64
N ASP A 2 -19.59 -16.31 -12.18
CA ASP A 2 -18.26 -16.95 -12.26
C ASP A 2 -17.93 -17.58 -13.62
N SER A 3 -18.86 -17.62 -14.57
CA SER A 3 -18.71 -18.32 -15.86
C SER A 3 -17.65 -17.74 -16.79
N ASN A 4 -17.10 -16.55 -16.49
CA ASN A 4 -16.03 -15.92 -17.26
C ASN A 4 -14.63 -16.09 -16.66
N ASN A 5 -14.52 -16.63 -15.44
CA ASN A 5 -13.22 -16.87 -14.79
C ASN A 5 -12.74 -18.28 -15.14
N LYS A 6 -11.89 -18.37 -16.16
CA LYS A 6 -11.33 -19.67 -16.56
C LYS A 6 -10.38 -20.16 -15.46
N LEU A 7 -10.61 -21.38 -14.96
CA LEU A 7 -9.66 -22.12 -14.10
C LEU A 7 -8.21 -22.05 -14.60
N THR A 8 -8.02 -21.95 -15.93
CA THR A 8 -6.71 -21.77 -16.57
C THR A 8 -5.93 -20.53 -16.11
N ASN A 9 -6.61 -19.49 -15.60
CA ASN A 9 -5.97 -18.29 -15.06
C ASN A 9 -5.43 -18.51 -13.64
N LEU A 10 -6.10 -19.36 -12.85
CA LEU A 10 -5.64 -19.72 -11.52
C LEU A 10 -4.36 -20.56 -11.60
N ASN A 11 -4.23 -21.43 -12.61
CA ASN A 11 -3.00 -22.22 -12.86
C ASN A 11 -1.75 -21.36 -13.17
N LYS A 12 -1.92 -20.06 -13.44
CA LYS A 12 -0.81 -19.11 -13.66
C LYS A 12 -0.46 -18.32 -12.40
N GLN A 13 -1.19 -18.51 -11.30
CA GLN A 13 -0.88 -17.94 -9.99
C GLN A 13 -0.08 -18.97 -9.19
N GLY A 14 0.88 -18.53 -8.38
CA GLY A 14 1.51 -19.45 -7.44
C GLY A 14 0.55 -19.85 -6.32
N ALA A 15 0.67 -21.11 -5.87
CA ALA A 15 -0.20 -21.67 -4.85
C ALA A 15 -0.02 -21.00 -3.48
N GLN A 16 1.19 -20.50 -3.21
CA GLN A 16 1.50 -19.75 -1.99
C GLN A 16 0.71 -18.44 -1.93
N GLU A 17 0.70 -17.63 -2.99
CA GLU A 17 -0.02 -16.35 -3.01
C GLU A 17 -1.53 -16.57 -2.88
N VAL A 18 -2.08 -17.60 -3.54
CA VAL A 18 -3.49 -17.99 -3.38
C VAL A 18 -3.77 -18.36 -1.92
N SER A 19 -2.89 -19.14 -1.31
CA SER A 19 -3.04 -19.55 0.08
C SER A 19 -3.04 -18.36 1.03
N GLU A 20 -2.06 -17.48 0.92
CA GLU A 20 -1.94 -16.28 1.76
C GLU A 20 -3.17 -15.38 1.60
N PHE A 21 -3.67 -15.20 0.38
CA PHE A 21 -4.83 -14.37 0.12
C PHE A 21 -6.13 -14.96 0.68
N LEU A 22 -6.35 -16.27 0.53
CA LEU A 22 -7.53 -16.92 1.09
C LEU A 22 -7.47 -16.98 2.63
N ALA A 23 -6.29 -16.77 3.24
CA ALA A 23 -6.07 -16.84 4.69
C ALA A 23 -6.46 -15.56 5.42
N LEU A 24 -6.56 -14.45 4.69
CA LEU A 24 -6.94 -13.15 5.22
C LEU A 24 -8.15 -13.16 6.18
N PRO A 25 -9.21 -13.97 5.99
CA PRO A 25 -10.32 -14.05 6.93
C PRO A 25 -9.91 -14.45 8.36
N GLN A 26 -8.83 -15.22 8.53
CA GLN A 26 -8.32 -15.57 9.86
C GLN A 26 -7.70 -14.35 10.55
N VAL A 27 -6.95 -13.54 9.80
CA VAL A 27 -6.38 -12.26 10.28
C VAL A 27 -7.49 -11.27 10.60
N PHE A 28 -8.49 -11.16 9.73
CA PHE A 28 -9.64 -10.27 9.91
C PHE A 28 -10.44 -10.64 11.17
N LYS A 29 -10.69 -11.93 11.41
CA LYS A 29 -11.38 -12.40 12.62
C LYS A 29 -10.60 -12.13 13.90
N TRP A 30 -9.27 -12.20 13.86
CA TRP A 30 -8.44 -11.86 15.01
C TRP A 30 -8.55 -10.37 15.39
N ALA A 31 -8.58 -9.49 14.38
CA ALA A 31 -8.70 -8.05 14.59
C ALA A 31 -10.12 -7.61 15.01
N ASN A 32 -11.17 -8.28 14.52
CA ASN A 32 -12.57 -7.85 14.63
C ASN A 32 -13.22 -7.95 16.03
N LYS A 33 -12.45 -8.04 17.13
CA LYS A 33 -13.03 -8.31 18.45
C LYS A 33 -13.58 -7.08 19.18
N GLN A 34 -13.11 -5.84 18.94
CA GLN A 34 -13.54 -4.64 19.71
C GLN A 34 -13.28 -3.29 19.01
N THR A 35 -13.48 -3.14 17.69
CA THR A 35 -13.12 -1.89 16.98
C THR A 35 -14.19 -1.45 15.98
N ASP A 36 -14.42 -0.14 15.92
CA ASP A 36 -15.47 0.49 15.08
C ASP A 36 -15.16 0.40 13.59
N PHE A 37 -13.89 0.61 13.22
CA PHE A 37 -13.44 0.60 11.83
C PHE A 37 -12.03 0.02 11.72
N ILE A 38 -11.84 -0.92 10.80
CA ILE A 38 -10.55 -1.59 10.59
C ILE A 38 -10.19 -1.51 9.12
N ILE A 39 -8.93 -1.21 8.82
CA ILE A 39 -8.39 -1.20 7.46
C ILE A 39 -7.27 -2.22 7.39
N PHE A 40 -7.30 -3.02 6.34
CA PHE A 40 -6.23 -3.95 5.98
C PHE A 40 -5.64 -3.51 4.66
N GLY A 41 -4.32 -3.46 4.57
CA GLY A 41 -3.58 -3.17 3.36
C GLY A 41 -2.39 -4.10 3.26
N GLY A 42 -2.12 -4.63 2.07
CA GLY A 42 -1.00 -5.54 1.87
C GLY A 42 -0.72 -5.78 0.40
N ASP A 43 0.53 -6.13 0.12
CA ASP A 43 0.90 -6.79 -1.12
C ASP A 43 0.44 -8.25 -1.06
N THR A 44 -0.56 -8.58 -1.88
CA THR A 44 -1.14 -9.93 -1.92
C THR A 44 -0.53 -10.79 -3.01
N ASN A 45 0.22 -10.20 -3.94
CA ASN A 45 0.69 -10.84 -5.17
C ASN A 45 -0.39 -11.57 -6.01
N ILE A 46 -1.69 -11.35 -5.73
CA ILE A 46 -2.80 -11.89 -6.50
C ILE A 46 -2.96 -11.08 -7.79
N LYS A 47 -2.80 -11.76 -8.92
CA LYS A 47 -3.02 -11.22 -10.27
C LYS A 47 -4.46 -10.74 -10.45
N ASN A 48 -4.62 -9.76 -11.32
CA ASN A 48 -5.89 -9.06 -11.57
C ASN A 48 -7.03 -10.01 -11.94
N GLU A 49 -6.75 -10.96 -12.83
CA GLU A 49 -7.71 -11.96 -13.29
C GLU A 49 -8.15 -12.94 -12.18
N ASN A 50 -7.42 -13.00 -11.05
CA ASN A 50 -7.71 -13.86 -9.91
C ASN A 50 -8.31 -13.09 -8.72
N TYR A 51 -8.52 -11.78 -8.84
CA TYR A 51 -9.09 -10.99 -7.73
C TYR A 51 -10.52 -11.40 -7.36
N PHE A 52 -11.24 -12.11 -8.24
CA PHE A 52 -12.54 -12.69 -7.91
C PHE A 52 -12.51 -13.60 -6.68
N LEU A 53 -11.34 -14.15 -6.31
CA LEU A 53 -11.15 -14.91 -5.07
C LEU A 53 -11.55 -14.12 -3.82
N ALA A 54 -11.52 -12.78 -3.85
CA ALA A 54 -11.97 -11.93 -2.75
C ALA A 54 -13.43 -12.20 -2.37
N ARG A 55 -14.27 -12.63 -3.33
CA ARG A 55 -15.68 -12.98 -3.10
C ARG A 55 -15.86 -14.15 -2.13
N LYS A 56 -14.81 -14.94 -1.86
CA LYS A 56 -14.84 -16.00 -0.85
C LYS A 56 -14.97 -15.46 0.57
N PHE A 57 -14.62 -14.20 0.80
CA PHE A 57 -14.65 -13.60 2.13
C PHE A 57 -15.19 -12.17 2.20
N VAL A 58 -15.31 -11.47 1.07
CA VAL A 58 -16.05 -10.21 0.95
C VAL A 58 -17.48 -10.58 0.58
N ASN A 59 -18.32 -10.75 1.60
CA ASN A 59 -19.74 -11.07 1.42
C ASN A 59 -20.54 -10.50 2.59
N LYS A 60 -21.87 -10.57 2.47
CA LYS A 60 -22.79 -9.99 3.46
C LYS A 60 -22.69 -10.62 4.84
N ASP A 61 -22.13 -11.83 4.95
CA ASP A 61 -22.10 -12.62 6.18
C ASP A 61 -20.84 -12.36 7.02
N THR A 62 -19.85 -11.62 6.48
CA THR A 62 -18.56 -11.42 7.13
C THR A 62 -18.27 -9.98 7.56
N ASN A 63 -19.13 -9.00 7.20
CA ASN A 63 -18.89 -7.55 7.34
C ASN A 63 -17.56 -7.05 6.75
N ILE A 64 -16.88 -7.87 5.95
CA ILE A 64 -15.66 -7.49 5.25
C ILE A 64 -16.04 -6.89 3.91
N GLU A 65 -15.50 -5.73 3.63
CA GLU A 65 -15.66 -5.01 2.38
C GLU A 65 -14.31 -4.80 1.70
N SER A 66 -14.35 -4.59 0.39
CA SER A 66 -13.18 -4.32 -0.43
C SER A 66 -13.19 -2.86 -0.87
N VAL A 67 -12.05 -2.18 -0.83
CA VAL A 67 -11.90 -0.84 -1.39
C VAL A 67 -12.20 -0.83 -2.89
N LEU A 68 -11.86 -1.91 -3.61
CA LEU A 68 -12.17 -2.05 -5.02
C LEU A 68 -13.47 -2.85 -5.22
N ASP A 69 -14.39 -2.30 -6.01
CA ASP A 69 -15.66 -2.96 -6.29
C ASP A 69 -15.45 -4.31 -7.01
N LEU A 70 -15.97 -5.39 -6.42
CA LEU A 70 -15.80 -6.74 -6.94
C LEU A 70 -16.57 -7.00 -8.24
N SER A 71 -17.49 -6.12 -8.64
CA SER A 71 -18.15 -6.17 -9.95
C SER A 71 -17.24 -5.74 -11.11
N VAL A 72 -16.10 -5.09 -10.82
CA VAL A 72 -15.15 -4.68 -11.85
C VAL A 72 -14.48 -5.93 -12.44
N ASN A 73 -14.61 -6.11 -13.76
CA ASN A 73 -13.88 -7.15 -14.47
C ASN A 73 -12.42 -6.74 -14.68
N LEU A 74 -11.54 -7.19 -13.79
CA LEU A 74 -10.11 -6.88 -13.81
C LEU A 74 -9.30 -7.77 -14.75
N ALA A 75 -9.91 -8.80 -15.35
CA ALA A 75 -9.24 -9.64 -16.35
C ALA A 75 -8.99 -8.88 -17.68
N ASN A 76 -9.74 -7.81 -17.96
CA ASN A 76 -9.57 -7.00 -19.17
C ASN A 76 -8.95 -5.62 -18.88
N LYS A 77 -7.64 -5.50 -19.03
CA LYS A 77 -6.86 -4.27 -18.78
C LYS A 77 -7.34 -3.05 -19.58
N ARG A 78 -7.88 -3.27 -20.78
CA ARG A 78 -8.39 -2.19 -21.64
C ARG A 78 -9.63 -1.52 -21.04
N THR A 79 -10.46 -2.27 -20.33
CA THR A 79 -11.72 -1.78 -19.76
C THR A 79 -11.51 -0.74 -18.68
N TYR A 80 -10.40 -0.82 -17.93
CA TYR A 80 -10.10 0.09 -16.83
C TYR A 80 -8.83 0.93 -17.03
N LYS A 81 -8.28 0.95 -18.26
CA LYS A 81 -7.14 1.82 -18.66
C LYS A 81 -5.97 1.80 -17.66
N GLU A 82 -5.63 0.62 -17.15
CA GLU A 82 -4.56 0.42 -16.16
C GLU A 82 -4.73 1.14 -14.79
N GLN A 83 -5.90 1.74 -14.52
CA GLN A 83 -6.19 2.53 -13.31
C GLN A 83 -5.90 1.77 -12.01
N PHE A 84 -6.12 0.45 -12.03
CA PHE A 84 -5.98 -0.40 -10.85
C PHE A 84 -4.66 -1.14 -10.75
N ILE A 85 -3.76 -1.03 -11.73
CA ILE A 85 -2.50 -1.80 -11.78
C ILE A 85 -1.42 -1.08 -10.97
N THR A 86 -0.76 -1.73 -10.02
CA THR A 86 0.12 -1.07 -9.05
C THR A 86 1.60 -1.35 -9.28
N SER A 87 1.96 -2.53 -9.79
CA SER A 87 3.36 -2.91 -10.01
C SER A 87 3.91 -2.36 -11.34
N LEU A 88 5.18 -1.98 -11.34
CA LEU A 88 5.91 -1.36 -12.45
C LEU A 88 6.74 -2.41 -13.20
N GLY A 89 6.44 -2.55 -14.49
CA GLY A 89 7.23 -3.34 -15.43
C GLY A 89 8.56 -2.68 -15.77
N THR A 90 9.46 -3.48 -16.33
CA THR A 90 10.82 -3.05 -16.74
C THR A 90 10.82 -2.11 -17.95
N ARG A 91 9.71 -2.05 -18.70
CA ARG A 91 9.56 -1.23 -19.90
C ARG A 91 8.82 0.10 -19.67
N GLY A 92 8.55 0.48 -18.42
CA GLY A 92 7.86 1.73 -18.11
C GLY A 92 6.35 1.67 -18.23
N ASN A 93 5.77 0.51 -17.92
CA ASN A 93 4.33 0.26 -17.95
C ASN A 93 3.91 -0.43 -16.66
N TYR A 94 2.66 -0.24 -16.22
CA TYR A 94 2.15 -1.02 -15.09
C TYR A 94 1.82 -2.45 -15.54
N THR A 95 2.04 -3.43 -14.66
CA THR A 95 1.89 -4.86 -15.00
C THR A 95 0.80 -5.57 -14.22
N ASN A 96 0.78 -5.53 -12.89
CA ASN A 96 -0.21 -6.21 -12.04
C ASN A 96 -0.71 -5.32 -10.90
N GLN A 97 -1.92 -5.58 -10.42
CA GLN A 97 -2.50 -5.00 -9.22
C GLN A 97 -2.19 -5.94 -8.07
N TYR A 98 -1.10 -5.75 -7.35
CA TYR A 98 -0.76 -6.67 -6.27
C TYR A 98 -1.20 -6.17 -4.90
N ASP A 99 -1.09 -4.86 -4.69
CA ASP A 99 -1.55 -4.17 -3.48
C ASP A 99 -3.08 -4.12 -3.41
N LYS A 100 -3.64 -4.64 -2.31
CA LYS A 100 -5.09 -4.63 -2.04
C LYS A 100 -5.38 -3.98 -0.71
N MET A 101 -6.57 -3.39 -0.61
CA MET A 101 -7.10 -2.87 0.63
C MET A 101 -8.51 -3.41 0.90
N PHE A 102 -8.76 -3.77 2.15
CA PHE A 102 -10.05 -4.23 2.67
C PHE A 102 -10.39 -3.47 3.94
N PHE A 103 -11.64 -3.49 4.34
CA PHE A 103 -12.05 -2.90 5.61
C PHE A 103 -13.17 -3.68 6.27
N ILE A 104 -13.31 -3.47 7.58
CA ILE A 104 -14.49 -3.85 8.36
C ILE A 104 -15.04 -2.55 8.94
N ASN A 105 -16.33 -2.31 8.70
CA ASN A 105 -17.02 -1.10 9.16
C ASN A 105 -18.18 -1.47 10.09
N ASN A 106 -17.91 -1.45 11.39
CA ASN A 106 -18.90 -1.68 12.43
C ASN A 106 -19.64 -0.39 12.80
N ASP A 107 -19.07 0.80 12.51
CA ASP A 107 -19.72 2.12 12.67
C ASP A 107 -19.93 2.85 11.33
N LYS A 108 -21.03 2.48 10.67
CA LYS A 108 -21.44 3.07 9.39
C LYS A 108 -21.97 4.50 9.50
N GLN A 109 -22.23 4.99 10.72
CA GLN A 109 -22.72 6.36 10.92
C GLN A 109 -21.56 7.35 10.92
N THR A 110 -20.42 6.95 11.46
CA THR A 110 -19.21 7.78 11.52
C THR A 110 -18.35 7.62 10.28
N PHE A 111 -18.15 6.38 9.80
CA PHE A 111 -17.23 6.09 8.71
C PHE A 111 -17.99 5.71 7.44
N THR A 112 -17.78 6.46 6.36
CA THR A 112 -18.28 6.13 5.02
C THR A 112 -17.11 5.98 4.05
N PRO A 113 -16.55 4.76 3.91
CA PRO A 113 -15.47 4.48 2.97
C PRO A 113 -15.95 4.62 1.54
N GLN A 114 -15.10 5.17 0.68
CA GLN A 114 -15.39 5.31 -0.73
C GLN A 114 -14.98 4.04 -1.48
N ILE A 115 -15.96 3.27 -1.94
CA ILE A 115 -15.69 2.13 -2.81
C ILE A 115 -15.33 2.62 -4.22
N ILE A 116 -14.18 2.17 -4.71
CA ILE A 116 -13.62 2.58 -5.98
C ILE A 116 -14.20 1.70 -7.09
N LYS A 117 -14.88 2.35 -8.03
CA LYS A 117 -15.44 1.75 -9.26
C LYS A 117 -14.73 2.32 -10.48
N ASN A 118 -14.75 1.56 -11.58
CA ASN A 118 -14.11 1.98 -12.84
C ASN A 118 -14.54 3.38 -13.27
N GLY A 119 -13.58 4.27 -13.51
CA GLY A 119 -13.80 5.61 -14.06
C GLY A 119 -14.34 6.66 -13.08
N LEU A 120 -14.53 6.35 -11.79
CA LEU A 120 -15.07 7.31 -10.82
C LEU A 120 -14.01 8.02 -9.98
N LYS A 121 -12.98 7.30 -9.50
CA LYS A 121 -11.89 7.85 -8.67
C LYS A 121 -10.60 7.07 -8.87
N ASP A 122 -9.46 7.74 -8.71
CA ASP A 122 -8.16 7.09 -8.78
C ASP A 122 -7.91 6.19 -7.58
N PHE A 123 -7.43 4.98 -7.87
CA PHE A 123 -7.12 3.94 -6.88
C PHE A 123 -5.68 3.99 -6.40
N LYS A 124 -4.80 4.66 -7.17
CA LYS A 124 -3.36 4.65 -6.98
C LYS A 124 -2.75 6.01 -7.31
N ILE A 125 -1.56 6.25 -6.78
CA ILE A 125 -0.72 7.37 -7.23
C ILE A 125 0.17 6.90 -8.38
N ASP A 126 0.14 7.61 -9.51
CA ASP A 126 1.01 7.30 -10.65
C ASP A 126 2.47 7.75 -10.40
N ILE A 127 3.26 6.85 -9.83
CA ILE A 127 4.67 7.13 -9.49
C ILE A 127 5.58 7.22 -10.71
N TYR A 128 5.18 6.82 -11.92
CA TYR A 128 5.98 7.13 -13.12
C TYR A 128 6.08 8.62 -13.39
N LYS A 129 5.13 9.40 -12.85
CA LYS A 129 5.16 10.86 -12.91
C LYS A 129 5.74 11.49 -11.63
N ALA A 130 6.42 10.71 -10.78
CA ALA A 130 7.09 11.19 -9.57
C ALA A 130 7.94 12.44 -9.86
N PHE A 131 8.74 12.40 -10.92
CA PHE A 131 9.65 13.50 -11.25
C PHE A 131 9.00 14.79 -11.77
N SER A 132 7.76 14.69 -12.21
CA SER A 132 7.01 15.84 -12.74
C SER A 132 6.17 16.54 -11.69
N TYR A 133 5.68 15.82 -10.68
CA TYR A 133 4.68 16.37 -9.74
C TYR A 133 5.04 16.23 -8.27
N PHE A 134 5.85 15.25 -7.92
CA PHE A 134 6.11 14.90 -6.52
C PHE A 134 7.45 15.39 -6.03
N ILE A 135 8.51 15.14 -6.79
CA ILE A 135 9.87 15.53 -6.43
C ILE A 135 10.74 15.60 -7.68
N THR A 136 11.61 16.57 -7.84
CA THR A 136 12.50 16.60 -9.02
C THR A 136 13.73 15.70 -8.85
N LYS A 137 14.28 15.20 -9.97
CA LYS A 137 15.59 14.52 -9.94
C LYS A 137 16.69 15.39 -9.33
N GLN A 138 16.65 16.70 -9.55
CA GLN A 138 17.65 17.62 -9.03
C GLN A 138 17.64 17.68 -7.50
N GLN A 139 16.46 17.66 -6.87
CA GLN A 139 16.34 17.57 -5.42
C GLN A 139 16.96 16.28 -4.88
N LEU A 140 16.81 15.17 -5.60
CA LEU A 140 17.35 13.88 -5.18
C LEU A 140 18.85 13.72 -5.41
N LYS A 141 19.42 14.34 -6.44
CA LYS A 141 20.86 14.25 -6.74
C LYS A 141 21.77 14.65 -5.58
N ASN A 142 21.30 15.56 -4.74
CA ASN A 142 22.05 16.07 -3.59
C ASN A 142 21.78 15.26 -2.31
N ALA A 143 20.76 14.40 -2.30
CA ALA A 143 20.44 13.54 -1.16
C ALA A 143 21.34 12.29 -1.17
N LYS A 144 21.79 11.87 0.01
CA LYS A 144 22.53 10.61 0.12
C LYS A 144 21.64 9.45 -0.32
N GLY A 145 22.23 8.46 -0.99
CA GLY A 145 21.47 7.35 -1.61
C GLY A 145 21.17 7.55 -3.08
N TRP A 146 21.37 8.76 -3.60
CA TRP A 146 21.47 8.94 -5.04
C TRP A 146 22.73 8.26 -5.57
N LEU A 147 22.55 7.25 -6.42
CA LEU A 147 23.65 6.50 -7.02
C LEU A 147 24.01 7.08 -8.39
N PRO A 148 25.30 7.09 -8.79
CA PRO A 148 25.74 7.61 -10.09
C PRO A 148 24.99 7.03 -11.29
N LYS A 149 24.60 5.75 -11.22
CA LYS A 149 23.80 5.07 -12.26
C LYS A 149 22.48 5.77 -12.58
N TYR A 150 21.90 6.52 -11.64
CA TYR A 150 20.63 7.22 -11.84
C TYR A 150 20.76 8.44 -12.78
N ASN A 151 21.98 8.96 -12.96
CA ASN A 151 22.23 10.09 -13.87
C ASN A 151 22.06 9.72 -15.35
N SER A 152 22.31 8.46 -15.71
CA SER A 152 22.19 7.95 -17.08
C SER A 152 20.89 7.17 -17.34
N GLN A 153 20.07 6.95 -16.31
CA GLN A 153 18.83 6.17 -16.42
C GLN A 153 17.62 7.04 -16.78
N LYS A 154 16.71 6.44 -17.56
CA LYS A 154 15.40 7.04 -17.85
C LYS A 154 14.60 7.18 -16.56
N ASP A 155 13.71 8.17 -16.51
CA ASP A 155 12.91 8.50 -15.32
C ASP A 155 12.19 7.29 -14.73
N ASN A 156 11.51 6.51 -15.57
CA ASN A 156 10.81 5.28 -15.17
C ASN A 156 11.74 4.22 -14.53
N GLN A 157 13.00 4.13 -14.98
CA GLN A 157 13.98 3.20 -14.42
C GLN A 157 14.47 3.67 -13.04
N VAL A 158 14.68 4.98 -12.90
CA VAL A 158 15.07 5.57 -11.61
C VAL A 158 13.92 5.46 -10.61
N VAL A 159 12.69 5.78 -11.01
CA VAL A 159 11.49 5.60 -10.17
C VAL A 159 11.43 4.16 -9.66
N ARG A 160 11.50 3.18 -10.57
CA ARG A 160 11.42 1.76 -10.21
C ARG A 160 12.54 1.32 -9.25
N SER A 161 13.76 1.83 -9.46
CA SER A 161 14.94 1.37 -8.71
C SER A 161 15.12 2.10 -7.37
N LEU A 162 14.74 3.37 -7.29
CA LEU A 162 14.97 4.24 -6.14
C LEU A 162 13.71 4.40 -5.28
N ILE A 163 12.54 4.63 -5.91
CA ILE A 163 11.31 4.94 -5.18
C ILE A 163 10.62 3.64 -4.79
N SER A 164 10.00 2.96 -5.76
CA SER A 164 9.40 1.64 -5.60
C SER A 164 9.03 1.11 -6.98
N ASP A 165 8.94 -0.21 -7.12
CA ASP A 165 8.27 -0.82 -8.27
C ASP A 165 6.79 -1.09 -8.01
N HIS A 166 6.22 -0.53 -6.95
CA HIS A 166 4.79 -0.49 -6.68
C HIS A 166 4.32 0.95 -6.49
N ALA A 167 3.16 1.29 -7.04
CA ALA A 167 2.44 2.53 -6.74
C ALA A 167 1.63 2.38 -5.44
N PRO A 168 1.58 3.40 -4.58
CA PRO A 168 0.71 3.36 -3.41
C PRO A 168 -0.75 3.34 -3.87
N VAL A 169 -1.54 2.50 -3.22
CA VAL A 169 -3.00 2.45 -3.36
C VAL A 169 -3.64 3.19 -2.21
N PHE A 170 -4.80 3.81 -2.45
CA PHE A 170 -5.46 4.57 -1.40
C PHE A 170 -6.98 4.53 -1.53
N THR A 171 -7.63 4.87 -0.42
CA THR A 171 -9.05 5.17 -0.36
C THR A 171 -9.29 6.37 0.53
N ASP A 172 -10.39 7.05 0.26
CA ASP A 172 -10.92 8.12 1.06
C ASP A 172 -12.04 7.56 1.96
N ILE A 173 -12.09 7.99 3.21
CA ILE A 173 -13.12 7.65 4.19
C ILE A 173 -13.75 8.96 4.63
N ASN A 174 -15.00 9.16 4.23
CA ASN A 174 -15.75 10.34 4.66
C ASN A 174 -16.16 10.16 6.12
N LEU A 175 -16.01 11.25 6.87
CA LEU A 175 -16.42 11.36 8.26
C LEU A 175 -17.66 12.24 8.38
N ASN A 176 -18.48 11.95 9.39
CA ASN A 176 -19.56 12.85 9.79
C ASN A 176 -19.04 14.05 10.62
N THR A 177 -17.80 14.00 11.10
CA THR A 177 -17.12 15.07 11.84
C THR A 177 -16.07 15.80 11.00
N ASN A 178 -15.71 17.01 11.43
CA ASN A 178 -14.59 17.73 10.84
C ASN A 178 -13.27 17.20 11.41
N ILE A 179 -12.23 17.16 10.57
CA ILE A 179 -10.85 16.83 10.96
C ILE A 179 -9.89 17.90 10.41
N ASP A 180 -8.71 18.02 11.00
CA ASP A 180 -7.60 18.78 10.41
C ASP A 180 -7.00 17.94 9.28
N ALA A 181 -7.70 17.80 8.15
CA ALA A 181 -7.24 16.98 7.05
C ALA A 181 -6.03 17.60 6.34
N THR A 182 -5.03 16.77 6.01
CA THR A 182 -3.99 17.18 5.05
C THR A 182 -4.61 17.48 3.69
N LYS A 183 -4.04 18.45 2.96
CA LYS A 183 -4.58 18.93 1.68
C LYS A 183 -3.72 18.46 0.52
N VAL A 184 -4.37 17.94 -0.53
CA VAL A 184 -3.69 17.56 -1.77
C VAL A 184 -3.02 18.80 -2.38
N ASP A 185 -1.77 18.63 -2.81
CA ASP A 185 -1.00 19.67 -3.50
C ASP A 185 -1.74 20.13 -4.76
N ALA A 186 -1.78 21.45 -4.99
CA ALA A 186 -2.53 22.04 -6.09
C ALA A 186 -2.15 21.48 -7.47
N SER A 187 -0.87 21.10 -7.67
CA SER A 187 -0.39 20.52 -8.93
C SER A 187 -1.04 19.16 -9.27
N LEU A 188 -1.48 18.42 -8.24
CA LEU A 188 -2.14 17.12 -8.40
C LEU A 188 -3.65 17.21 -8.66
N LYS A 189 -4.26 18.38 -8.41
CA LYS A 189 -5.67 18.65 -8.74
C LYS A 189 -5.89 18.98 -10.22
N SER A 190 -4.83 18.96 -11.01
CA SER A 190 -4.89 19.25 -12.46
C SER A 190 -5.77 18.24 -13.21
N THR A 191 -6.21 18.63 -14.41
CA THR A 191 -7.01 17.78 -15.32
C THR A 191 -6.34 16.45 -15.67
N ILE A 192 -5.02 16.35 -15.46
CA ILE A 192 -4.18 15.19 -15.76
C ILE A 192 -4.21 14.15 -14.63
N PHE A 193 -4.17 14.58 -13.37
CA PHE A 193 -4.09 13.67 -12.23
C PHE A 193 -5.42 13.50 -11.50
N LYS A 194 -6.32 14.51 -11.51
CA LYS A 194 -7.64 14.49 -10.87
C LYS A 194 -7.67 13.94 -9.43
N ILE A 195 -6.53 13.96 -8.73
CA ILE A 195 -6.47 13.57 -7.32
C ILE A 195 -7.06 14.72 -6.52
N ALA A 196 -8.22 14.48 -5.92
CA ALA A 196 -8.88 15.42 -5.02
C ALA A 196 -9.16 14.71 -3.69
N LYS A 197 -9.23 15.47 -2.60
CA LYS A 197 -9.56 15.00 -1.25
C LYS A 197 -10.46 16.05 -0.60
N ASP A 198 -11.57 15.61 -0.04
CA ASP A 198 -12.53 16.49 0.62
C ASP A 198 -12.09 16.82 2.06
N ALA A 199 -12.59 17.92 2.63
CA ALA A 199 -12.14 18.42 3.93
C ALA A 199 -12.54 17.53 5.12
N LYS A 200 -13.60 16.72 4.97
CA LYS A 200 -14.10 15.80 6.01
C LYS A 200 -13.72 14.35 5.72
N THR A 201 -12.52 14.14 5.18
CA THR A 201 -12.12 12.84 4.65
C THR A 201 -10.74 12.47 5.14
N ILE A 202 -10.63 11.27 5.72
CA ILE A 202 -9.34 10.63 5.97
C ILE A 202 -8.93 9.91 4.69
N ARG A 203 -7.70 10.14 4.24
CA ARG A 203 -7.09 9.34 3.17
C ARG A 203 -6.15 8.31 3.76
N VAL A 204 -6.47 7.05 3.53
CA VAL A 204 -5.67 5.91 3.96
C VAL A 204 -5.05 5.22 2.77
N ALA A 205 -3.76 4.94 2.87
CA ALA A 205 -2.99 4.31 1.81
C ALA A 205 -2.27 3.03 2.28
N HIS A 206 -1.96 2.17 1.33
CA HIS A 206 -0.98 1.09 1.48
C HIS A 206 0.08 1.22 0.40
N TRP A 207 1.34 0.96 0.75
CA TRP A 207 2.45 1.02 -0.18
C TRP A 207 3.52 -0.03 0.12
N ASN A 208 3.73 -0.94 -0.83
CA ASN A 208 4.98 -1.68 -0.93
C ASN A 208 6.10 -0.72 -1.38
N ILE A 209 7.09 -0.50 -0.51
CA ILE A 209 8.19 0.44 -0.76
C ILE A 209 9.50 -0.23 -1.21
N LEU A 210 9.44 -1.47 -1.68
CA LEU A 210 10.52 -2.24 -2.28
C LEU A 210 11.84 -2.25 -1.48
N ASN A 211 12.09 -3.32 -0.73
CA ASN A 211 13.36 -3.60 -0.05
C ASN A 211 13.95 -2.39 0.72
N TYR A 212 13.15 -1.66 1.49
CA TYR A 212 13.59 -0.46 2.19
C TYR A 212 14.59 -0.77 3.31
N GLY A 213 15.65 0.03 3.45
CA GLY A 213 16.62 -0.11 4.53
C GLY A 213 17.79 -1.05 4.25
N LYS A 214 18.22 -1.24 2.99
CA LYS A 214 19.29 -2.20 2.65
C LYS A 214 20.59 -1.94 3.42
N LYS A 215 21.39 -2.99 3.60
CA LYS A 215 22.71 -2.92 4.23
C LYS A 215 23.61 -2.01 3.37
N ASN A 216 24.08 -0.91 3.95
CA ASN A 216 24.88 0.15 3.32
C ASN A 216 24.12 1.19 2.47
N ASP A 217 22.80 1.08 2.34
CA ASP A 217 22.03 2.15 1.70
C ASP A 217 21.90 3.33 2.66
N LYS A 218 22.26 4.50 2.12
CA LYS A 218 21.89 5.80 2.70
C LYS A 218 20.51 6.10 2.16
N ASP A 219 19.46 5.72 2.88
CA ASP A 219 18.09 5.75 2.37
C ASP A 219 17.50 7.17 2.19
N GLU A 220 18.27 8.25 2.40
CA GLU A 220 17.76 9.64 2.40
C GLU A 220 17.07 10.04 1.09
N ALA A 221 17.65 9.73 -0.08
CA ALA A 221 17.04 10.03 -1.38
C ALA A 221 15.71 9.26 -1.58
N LYS A 222 15.65 8.01 -1.11
CA LYS A 222 14.42 7.21 -1.13
C LYS A 222 13.41 7.78 -0.15
N ALA A 223 13.81 8.03 1.09
CA ALA A 223 12.97 8.60 2.14
C ALA A 223 12.36 9.94 1.73
N LEU A 224 13.16 10.84 1.16
CA LEU A 224 12.70 12.13 0.64
C LEU A 224 11.69 11.95 -0.51
N SER A 225 11.89 10.96 -1.38
CA SER A 225 10.93 10.65 -2.46
C SER A 225 9.61 10.13 -1.90
N LEU A 226 9.66 9.17 -0.97
CA LEU A 226 8.49 8.59 -0.31
C LEU A 226 7.71 9.66 0.47
N ALA A 227 8.41 10.49 1.26
CA ALA A 227 7.83 11.59 2.01
C ALA A 227 7.16 12.62 1.09
N SER A 228 7.79 12.98 -0.03
CA SER A 228 7.22 13.92 -1.00
C SER A 228 5.93 13.38 -1.63
N ILE A 229 5.88 12.07 -1.91
CA ILE A 229 4.68 11.40 -2.44
C ILE A 229 3.57 11.35 -1.39
N ILE A 230 3.88 10.98 -0.15
CA ILE A 230 2.92 10.94 0.98
C ILE A 230 2.34 12.35 1.22
N TYR A 231 3.21 13.36 1.32
CA TYR A 231 2.84 14.75 1.57
C TYR A 231 1.91 15.31 0.49
N LYS A 232 2.34 15.26 -0.78
CA LYS A 232 1.59 15.89 -1.87
C LYS A 232 0.28 15.16 -2.17
N SER A 233 0.26 13.83 -2.01
CA SER A 233 -0.96 13.02 -2.14
C SER A 233 -1.95 13.16 -0.98
N ALA A 234 -1.55 13.87 0.09
CA ALA A 234 -2.34 14.11 1.30
C ALA A 234 -2.82 12.83 1.99
N PHE A 235 -1.91 11.87 2.17
CA PHE A 235 -2.17 10.69 2.97
C PHE A 235 -2.15 11.06 4.45
N ASP A 236 -3.20 10.73 5.18
CA ASP A 236 -3.23 10.91 6.65
C ASP A 236 -2.74 9.66 7.37
N ILE A 237 -2.94 8.48 6.78
CA ILE A 237 -2.41 7.20 7.25
C ILE A 237 -1.84 6.43 6.07
N VAL A 238 -0.65 5.88 6.21
CA VAL A 238 -0.06 4.98 5.21
C VAL A 238 0.59 3.76 5.88
N GLY A 239 0.13 2.57 5.47
CA GLY A 239 0.79 1.31 5.78
C GLY A 239 1.89 1.00 4.78
N LEU A 240 3.09 0.67 5.27
CA LEU A 240 4.28 0.39 4.49
C LEU A 240 4.68 -1.08 4.64
N THR A 241 4.95 -1.74 3.52
CA THR A 241 5.46 -3.11 3.42
C THR A 241 6.81 -3.16 2.68
N GLU A 242 7.47 -4.31 2.65
CA GLU A 242 8.84 -4.48 2.14
C GLU A 242 9.91 -3.64 2.85
N ILE A 243 9.80 -3.49 4.17
CA ILE A 243 10.91 -3.00 4.99
C ILE A 243 11.77 -4.20 5.36
N ASN A 244 13.07 -4.16 5.03
CA ASN A 244 13.96 -5.29 5.32
C ASN A 244 13.96 -5.66 6.81
N ASN A 245 14.12 -6.95 7.13
CA ASN A 245 14.17 -7.41 8.52
C ASN A 245 15.20 -6.65 9.38
N GLY A 246 14.77 -6.16 10.55
CA GLY A 246 15.61 -5.39 11.47
C GLY A 246 15.91 -3.96 10.98
N ARG A 247 15.14 -3.45 10.02
CA ARG A 247 15.30 -2.09 9.45
C ARG A 247 14.11 -1.19 9.65
N GLY A 248 13.10 -1.62 10.41
CA GLY A 248 11.89 -0.86 10.70
C GLY A 248 12.15 0.55 11.24
N GLU A 249 13.13 0.75 12.11
CA GLU A 249 13.48 2.08 12.65
C GLU A 249 13.91 3.09 11.59
N LYS A 250 14.44 2.64 10.44
CA LYS A 250 14.82 3.54 9.34
C LYS A 250 13.62 4.23 8.70
N VAL A 251 12.38 3.78 8.95
CA VAL A 251 11.17 4.46 8.49
C VAL A 251 11.06 5.85 9.11
N GLN A 252 11.71 6.10 10.26
CA GLN A 252 11.79 7.44 10.86
C GLN A 252 12.38 8.48 9.89
N LEU A 253 13.30 8.10 8.99
CA LEU A 253 13.83 9.01 7.96
C LEU A 253 12.72 9.55 7.04
N ILE A 254 11.71 8.74 6.73
CA ILE A 254 10.55 9.18 5.92
C ILE A 254 9.72 10.19 6.71
N VAL A 255 9.47 9.90 8.00
CA VAL A 255 8.72 10.79 8.90
C VAL A 255 9.43 12.13 9.09
N ASP A 256 10.75 12.11 9.25
CA ASP A 256 11.55 13.32 9.42
C ASP A 256 11.46 14.22 8.18
N GLU A 257 11.61 13.66 6.98
CA GLU A 257 11.43 14.41 5.73
C GLU A 257 9.99 14.91 5.56
N LEU A 258 9.00 14.11 5.93
CA LEU A 258 7.59 14.49 5.88
C LEU A 258 7.28 15.67 6.81
N ASN A 259 7.78 15.64 8.04
CA ASN A 259 7.64 16.72 9.02
C ASN A 259 8.42 17.99 8.62
N LYS A 260 9.55 17.86 7.92
CA LYS A 260 10.23 19.02 7.30
C LYS A 260 9.39 19.65 6.19
N LEU A 261 8.78 18.83 5.32
CA LEU A 261 7.93 19.32 4.22
C LEU A 261 6.71 20.08 4.74
N ILE A 262 6.07 19.58 5.80
CA ILE A 262 4.90 20.24 6.41
C ILE A 262 5.28 21.35 7.41
N LYS A 263 6.57 21.45 7.77
CA LYS A 263 7.12 22.41 8.76
C LYS A 263 6.49 22.30 10.14
N GLU A 264 6.13 21.09 10.53
CA GLU A 264 5.48 20.77 11.80
C GLU A 264 5.78 19.32 12.19
N SER A 265 5.97 19.03 13.48
CA SER A 265 6.09 17.67 13.99
C SER A 265 4.71 17.01 14.06
N ARG A 266 4.16 16.70 12.88
CA ARG A 266 2.77 16.30 12.69
C ARG A 266 2.61 14.79 12.51
N PHE A 267 3.52 14.16 11.78
CA PHE A 267 3.48 12.72 11.51
C PHE A 267 4.31 11.93 12.52
N LYS A 268 3.80 10.75 12.87
CA LYS A 268 4.45 9.74 13.71
C LYS A 268 4.46 8.39 12.99
N VAL A 269 5.26 7.45 13.49
CA VAL A 269 5.36 6.09 12.94
C VAL A 269 5.25 5.03 14.03
N ILE A 270 4.59 3.93 13.69
CA ILE A 270 4.59 2.67 14.44
C ILE A 270 5.27 1.61 13.59
N VAL A 271 6.15 0.83 14.20
CA VAL A 271 6.95 -0.19 13.51
C VAL A 271 6.68 -1.56 14.15
N GLN A 272 6.46 -2.58 13.32
CA GLN A 272 6.35 -3.95 13.77
C GLN A 272 7.63 -4.39 14.49
N LEU A 273 7.51 -5.10 15.63
CA LEU A 273 8.70 -5.59 16.32
C LEU A 273 9.44 -6.62 15.46
N GLN A 274 10.77 -6.51 15.39
CA GLN A 274 11.59 -7.43 14.58
C GLN A 274 11.38 -8.90 14.97
N LYS A 275 11.18 -9.19 16.26
CA LYS A 275 10.93 -10.57 16.72
C LYS A 275 9.66 -11.20 16.10
N ASP A 276 8.70 -10.37 15.70
CA ASP A 276 7.42 -10.82 15.14
C ASP A 276 7.52 -11.15 13.64
N THR A 277 8.63 -10.81 12.97
CA THR A 277 8.92 -11.22 11.59
C THR A 277 9.51 -12.63 11.51
N LYS A 278 9.73 -13.28 12.66
CA LYS A 278 10.39 -14.58 12.72
C LYS A 278 9.51 -15.65 12.09
N ILE A 279 9.93 -16.16 10.94
CA ILE A 279 9.35 -17.37 10.36
C ILE A 279 9.84 -18.56 11.18
N ARG A 280 8.91 -19.45 11.55
CA ARG A 280 9.23 -20.65 12.33
C ARG A 280 10.13 -21.58 11.52
N GLU A 281 11.06 -22.26 12.18
CA GLU A 281 12.07 -23.09 11.53
C GLU A 281 11.45 -24.22 10.72
N GLU A 282 10.31 -24.78 11.18
CA GLU A 282 9.59 -25.80 10.41
C GLU A 282 9.15 -25.32 9.02
N TYR A 283 8.83 -24.03 8.88
CA TYR A 283 8.41 -23.45 7.60
C TYR A 283 9.60 -23.14 6.70
N LEU A 284 10.72 -22.70 7.27
CA LEU A 284 11.96 -22.51 6.53
C LEU A 284 12.50 -23.83 5.99
N ASN A 285 12.50 -24.88 6.82
CA ASN A 285 12.95 -26.22 6.44
C ASN A 285 12.04 -26.89 5.40
N SER A 286 10.76 -26.51 5.35
CA SER A 286 9.84 -27.02 4.34
C SER A 286 10.11 -26.48 2.93
N GLY A 287 10.96 -25.47 2.79
CA GLY A 287 11.20 -24.76 1.51
C GLY A 287 10.01 -23.92 1.04
N ARG A 288 8.89 -23.91 1.78
CA ARG A 288 7.69 -23.11 1.46
C ARG A 288 7.89 -21.63 1.72
N PHE A 289 8.80 -21.28 2.61
CA PHE A 289 9.12 -19.89 2.93
C PHE A 289 10.63 -19.66 2.91
N GLY A 290 11.04 -18.52 2.35
CA GLY A 290 12.43 -18.09 2.33
C GLY A 290 12.73 -17.08 3.44
N LYS A 291 13.97 -17.05 3.93
CA LYS A 291 14.43 -15.98 4.85
C LYS A 291 14.26 -14.57 4.28
N GLY A 292 14.27 -14.44 2.95
CA GLY A 292 14.02 -13.18 2.25
C GLY A 292 12.58 -12.65 2.41
N GLN A 293 11.63 -13.48 2.84
CA GLN A 293 10.25 -13.06 3.12
C GLN A 293 10.08 -12.51 4.56
N GLN A 294 11.16 -12.48 5.35
CA GLN A 294 11.14 -11.80 6.64
C GLN A 294 11.28 -10.31 6.42
N GLU A 295 10.16 -9.61 6.51
CA GLU A 295 10.07 -8.17 6.33
C GLU A 295 9.29 -7.57 7.49
N GLN A 296 9.57 -6.32 7.80
CA GLN A 296 8.80 -5.54 8.75
C GLN A 296 7.73 -4.73 8.03
N VAL A 297 6.65 -4.45 8.75
CA VAL A 297 5.66 -3.45 8.36
C VAL A 297 5.74 -2.22 9.25
N ALA A 298 5.32 -1.08 8.73
CA ALA A 298 5.20 0.16 9.50
C ALA A 298 3.94 0.94 9.12
N ILE A 299 3.45 1.76 10.03
CA ILE A 299 2.31 2.67 9.79
C ILE A 299 2.79 4.07 10.11
N ILE A 300 2.72 4.97 9.13
CA ILE A 300 2.90 6.41 9.33
C ILE A 300 1.50 7.04 9.43
N TYR A 301 1.30 7.91 10.40
CA TYR A 301 0.00 8.56 10.63
C TYR A 301 0.13 10.01 11.07
N ASP A 302 -0.89 10.80 10.75
CA ASP A 302 -1.04 12.20 11.14
C ASP A 302 -1.52 12.32 12.59
N SER A 303 -0.60 12.66 13.49
CA SER A 303 -0.88 12.71 14.93
C SER A 303 -1.71 13.90 15.38
N LYS A 304 -2.14 14.79 14.47
CA LYS A 304 -3.18 15.79 14.80
C LYS A 304 -4.57 15.20 14.89
N ASN A 305 -4.82 14.10 14.17
CA ASN A 305 -6.14 13.47 14.11
C ASN A 305 -6.17 12.08 14.74
N PHE A 306 -4.99 11.48 15.00
CA PHE A 306 -4.90 10.10 15.50
C PHE A 306 -3.90 9.99 16.63
N ASP A 307 -4.30 9.26 17.67
CA ASP A 307 -3.43 8.79 18.73
C ASP A 307 -3.26 7.28 18.67
N LEU A 308 -2.04 6.83 19.00
CA LEU A 308 -1.77 5.42 19.15
C LEU A 308 -2.32 4.93 20.49
N ILE A 309 -3.29 4.03 20.45
CA ILE A 309 -3.78 3.34 21.65
C ILE A 309 -2.96 2.08 21.93
N ASN A 310 -2.75 1.23 20.92
CA ASN A 310 -1.98 0.00 21.02
C ASN A 310 -1.39 -0.44 19.67
N SER A 311 -0.42 -1.35 19.71
CA SER A 311 0.09 -2.04 18.52
C SER A 311 0.33 -3.52 18.83
N ALA A 312 0.00 -4.39 17.87
CA ALA A 312 0.15 -5.83 18.01
C ALA A 312 0.36 -6.49 16.63
N SER A 313 1.04 -7.63 16.64
CA SER A 313 1.31 -8.44 15.44
C SER A 313 0.49 -9.73 15.47
N PHE A 314 -0.09 -10.10 14.33
CA PHE A 314 -0.64 -11.45 14.15
C PHE A 314 0.49 -12.41 13.81
N THR A 315 0.82 -13.32 14.74
CA THR A 315 1.96 -14.26 14.61
C THR A 315 1.54 -15.73 14.57
N TYR A 316 0.23 -15.98 14.45
CA TYR A 316 -0.30 -17.33 14.37
C TYR A 316 -0.15 -17.90 12.95
N PRO A 317 0.11 -19.21 12.81
CA PRO A 317 0.08 -19.86 11.51
C PRO A 317 -1.26 -19.66 10.81
N ILE A 318 -1.20 -19.28 9.54
CA ILE A 318 -2.37 -19.29 8.66
C ILE A 318 -2.56 -20.67 8.04
N LYS A 319 -3.82 -20.99 7.70
CA LYS A 319 -4.11 -22.18 6.89
C LYS A 319 -3.45 -22.05 5.52
N TYR A 320 -2.68 -23.06 5.14
CA TYR A 320 -2.14 -23.20 3.79
C TYR A 320 -3.09 -24.05 2.93
N TRP A 321 -3.37 -23.61 1.71
CA TRP A 321 -4.16 -24.34 0.71
C TRP A 321 -3.23 -24.81 -0.42
N ALA A 322 -2.71 -26.02 -0.25
CA ALA A 322 -1.88 -26.69 -1.25
C ALA A 322 -2.72 -27.19 -2.44
#